data_AF-A0A845YGZ8-F1
#
_entry.id   AF-A0A845YGZ8-F1
#
_cell.length_a   1.000
_cell.length_b   1.000
_cell.length_c   1.000
_cell.angle_alpha   90.00
_cell.angle_beta   90.00
_cell.angle_gamma   90.00
#
_symmetry.space_group_name_H-M   'P 1'
#
loop_
_entity.id
_entity.type
_entity.pdbx_description
1 polymer ?
#
loop_
_entity_poly.entity_id
_entity_poly.type
_entity_poly.pdbx_seq_one_letter_code
_entity_poly.pdbx_strand_id
1 'polypeptide(L)' 'SMPVLIIVAENAPPKSKAEMEAIAELKQVQTVRLTGTLGIHEEYSEAVTEAIMSN' A
#
# COMPACT_ATOMS: atom_id res chain seq x y z
N SER A 1 5.90 -11.09 -17.04
CA SER A 1 5.74 -10.47 -15.71
C SER A 1 4.36 -9.83 -15.65
N MET A 2 3.77 -9.71 -14.46
CA MET A 2 2.46 -9.08 -14.24
C MET A 2 2.66 -7.80 -13.41
N PRO A 3 1.88 -6.72 -13.62
CA PRO A 3 1.97 -5.53 -12.77
C PRO A 3 1.67 -5.85 -11.31
N VAL A 4 2.41 -5.22 -10.40
CA VAL A 4 2.23 -5.34 -8.96
C VAL A 4 2.11 -3.95 -8.37
N LEU A 5 1.08 -3.73 -7.56
CA LEU A 5 0.83 -2.52 -6.79
C LEU A 5 0.97 -2.85 -5.30
N ILE A 6 1.67 -2.00 -4.55
CA ILE A 6 1.62 -1.98 -3.10
C ILE A 6 1.01 -0.67 -2.61
N ILE A 7 0.09 -0.79 -1.65
CA ILE A 7 -0.45 0.33 -0.89
C ILE A 7 0.24 0.34 0.47
N VAL A 8 1.07 1.34 0.73
CA VAL A 8 1.76 1.52 2.01
C VAL A 8 0.87 2.35 2.94
N ALA A 9 0.40 1.73 4.02
CA ALA A 9 -0.36 2.42 5.06
C ALA A 9 0.58 3.21 5.99
N GLU A 10 0.43 4.53 6.02
CA GLU A 10 1.39 5.43 6.69
C GLU A 10 1.49 5.22 8.21
N ASN A 11 0.39 4.78 8.84
CA ASN A 11 0.28 4.56 10.28
C ASN A 11 0.25 3.06 10.63
N ALA A 12 0.69 2.18 9.73
CA ALA A 12 0.85 0.76 10.06
C ALA A 12 1.88 0.56 11.20
N PRO A 13 1.76 -0.52 12.00
CA PRO A 13 2.74 -0.86 13.02
C PRO A 13 4.17 -0.91 12.42
N PRO A 14 5.21 -0.48 13.16
CA PRO A 14 6.55 -0.26 12.60
C PRO A 14 7.12 -1.44 11.81
N LYS A 15 6.91 -2.66 12.30
CA LYS A 15 7.38 -3.89 11.62
C LYS A 15 6.69 -4.09 10.27
N SER A 16 5.36 -4.06 10.24
CA SER A 16 4.58 -4.21 9.02
C SER A 16 4.85 -3.09 8.03
N LYS A 17 5.02 -1.85 8.51
CA LYS A 17 5.40 -0.73 7.65
C LYS A 17 6.77 -0.94 7.01
N ALA A 18 7.78 -1.38 7.78
CA ALA A 18 9.10 -1.66 7.23
C ALA A 18 9.08 -2.75 6.14
N GLU A 19 8.25 -3.80 6.31
CA GLU A 19 8.05 -4.84 5.30
C GLU A 19 7.39 -4.28 4.02
N MET A 20 6.38 -3.40 4.16
CA MET A 20 5.75 -2.72 3.02
C MET A 20 6.73 -1.81 2.27
N GLU A 21 7.54 -1.03 2.99
CA GLU A 21 8.56 -0.15 2.41
C GLU A 21 9.61 -0.94 1.62
N ALA A 22 10.07 -2.09 2.15
CA ALA A 22 11.01 -2.95 1.44
C ALA A 22 10.45 -3.49 0.11
N ILE A 23 9.15 -3.77 0.04
CA ILE A 23 8.49 -4.18 -1.21
C ILE A 23 8.36 -2.99 -2.17
N ALA A 24 8.07 -1.80 -1.65
CA ALA A 24 7.95 -0.56 -2.44
C ALA A 24 9.26 -0.14 -3.14
N GLU A 25 10.42 -0.56 -2.62
CA GLU A 25 11.73 -0.30 -3.24
C GLU A 25 12.00 -1.16 -4.50
N LEU A 26 11.20 -2.20 -4.75
CA LEU A 26 11.38 -3.07 -5.92
C LEU A 26 11.01 -2.35 -7.22
N LYS A 27 11.93 -2.34 -8.19
CA LYS A 27 11.75 -1.62 -9.48
C LYS A 27 10.49 -1.99 -10.27
N GLN A 28 9.96 -3.20 -10.09
CA GLN A 28 8.75 -3.68 -10.78
C GLN A 28 7.44 -3.43 -10.01
N VAL A 29 7.51 -2.82 -8.82
CA VAL A 29 6.36 -2.57 -7.94
C VAL A 29 5.98 -1.10 -8.05
N GLN A 30 4.71 -0.86 -8.37
CA GLN A 30 4.10 0.45 -8.25
C GLN A 30 3.72 0.68 -6.79
N THR A 31 3.90 1.91 -6.30
CA THR A 31 3.67 2.24 -4.89
C THR A 31 2.70 3.40 -4.77
N VAL A 32 1.65 3.19 -3.98
CA VAL A 32 0.75 4.25 -3.51
C VAL A 32 0.87 4.32 -1.98
N ARG A 33 0.85 5.53 -1.43
CA ARG A 33 0.89 5.78 0.01
C ARG A 33 -0.43 6.38 0.44
N LEU A 34 -1.05 5.79 1.46
CA LEU A 34 -2.33 6.25 1.98
C LEU A 34 -2.26 6.37 3.50
N THR A 35 -2.94 7.38 4.04
CA THR A 35 -3.14 7.50 5.48
C THR A 35 -4.06 6.39 5.97
N GLY A 36 -3.65 5.67 7.02
CA GLY A 36 -4.39 4.55 7.60
C GLY A 36 -3.48 3.60 8.37
N THR A 37 -4.04 2.63 9.09
CA THR A 37 -3.25 1.61 9.80
C THR A 37 -3.10 0.32 8.98
N LEU A 38 -2.64 -0.77 9.61
CA LEU A 38 -2.53 -2.07 8.92
C LEU A 38 -3.88 -2.56 8.36
N GLY A 39 -4.99 -2.17 9.00
CA GLY A 39 -6.35 -2.47 8.59
C GLY A 39 -6.92 -1.52 7.53
N ILE A 40 -6.09 -0.77 6.78
CA ILE A 40 -6.53 0.32 5.89
C ILE A 40 -7.70 0.00 4.96
N HIS A 41 -7.86 -1.26 4.52
CA HIS A 41 -9.00 -1.70 3.72
C HIS A 41 -10.36 -1.58 4.43
N GLU A 42 -10.41 -1.72 5.75
CA GLU A 42 -11.61 -1.57 6.58
C GLU A 42 -11.83 -0.10 6.96
N GLU A 43 -10.75 0.62 7.19
CA GLU A 43 -10.78 2.04 7.60
C GLU A 43 -11.14 2.98 6.43
N TYR A 44 -10.59 2.70 5.24
CA TYR A 44 -10.65 3.56 4.06
C TYR A 44 -10.82 2.75 2.77
N SER A 45 -11.84 1.89 2.74
CA SER A 45 -12.14 1.00 1.60
C SER A 45 -12.26 1.72 0.26
N GLU A 46 -12.84 2.93 0.25
CA GLU A 46 -12.97 3.76 -0.95
C GLU A 46 -11.61 4.20 -1.49
N ALA A 47 -10.72 4.73 -0.64
CA ALA A 47 -9.39 5.17 -1.05
C ALA A 47 -8.52 3.99 -1.53
N VAL A 48 -8.65 2.82 -0.91
CA VAL A 48 -8.00 1.59 -1.36
C VAL A 48 -8.53 1.18 -2.74
N THR A 49 -9.85 1.24 -2.95
CA THR A 49 -10.47 0.91 -4.24
C THR A 49 -10.03 1.87 -5.34
N GLU A 50 -10.01 3.17 -5.04
CA GLU A 50 -9.55 4.20 -5.97
C GLU A 50 -8.08 3.98 -6.37
N ALA A 51 -7.21 3.65 -5.40
CA ALA A 51 -5.81 3.32 -5.68
C ALA A 51 -5.66 2.10 -6.60
N ILE A 52 -6.49 1.07 -6.43
CA ILE A 52 -6.48 -0.12 -7.30
C ILE A 52 -6.99 0.20 -8.70
N MET A 53 -8.04 1.01 -8.83
CA MET A 53 -8.67 1.31 -10.13
C MET A 53 -7.86 2.30 -10.99
N SER A 54 -6.98 3.07 -10.36
CA SER A 54 -6.24 4.17 -11.01
C SER A 54 -4.79 3.82 -11.39
N ASN A 55 -4.34 2.58 -11.17
CA ASN A 55 -2.98 2.09 -11.44
C ASN A 55 -2.99 0.77 -12.22
#